data_AF-A0A0M0K757-F1
#
_entry.id   AF-A0A0M0K757-F1
#
_cell.length_a   1.000
_cell.length_b   1.000
_cell.length_c   1.000
_cell.angle_alpha   90.00
_cell.angle_beta   90.00
_cell.angle_gamma   90.00
#
_symmetry.space_group_name_H-M   'P 1'
#
loop_
_entity.id
_entity.type
_entity.pdbx_description
1 polymer ?
#
loop_
_entity_poly.entity_id
_entity_poly.type
_entity_poly.pdbx_seq_one_letter_code
_entity_poly.pdbx_strand_id
1 'polypeptide(L)'
;MGVAGSMTYAQLMAAGMAENQAGHPAAARILFLQCYELSGQPYAALSAANMSLKLGRAQEAHDEYEVLMRSFESGAVTGVSESELKLLTHVEMKLAKAQQAQLAAKPHTSEYATDRDRP
;
A
#
# COMPACT_ATOMS: atom_id res chain seq x y z
N MET A 1 -35.88 -9.73 -13.47
CA MET A 1 -35.03 -8.80 -12.71
C MET A 1 -33.76 -9.55 -12.35
N GLY A 2 -32.63 -9.19 -12.96
CA GLY A 2 -31.36 -9.85 -12.65
C GLY A 2 -30.87 -9.40 -11.29
N VAL A 3 -30.61 -10.35 -10.39
CA VAL A 3 -29.84 -10.07 -9.17
C VAL A 3 -28.48 -9.60 -9.67
N ALA A 4 -28.15 -8.33 -9.45
CA ALA A 4 -26.76 -7.88 -9.61
C ALA A 4 -25.96 -8.67 -8.58
N GLY A 5 -25.38 -9.79 -9.01
CA GLY A 5 -24.62 -10.67 -8.13
C GLY A 5 -23.46 -9.86 -7.57
N SER A 6 -23.45 -9.67 -6.25
CA SER A 6 -22.30 -9.09 -5.56
C SER A 6 -21.06 -9.90 -5.93
N MET A 7 -20.01 -9.22 -6.40
CA MET A 7 -18.76 -9.90 -6.71
C MET A 7 -18.19 -10.52 -5.44
N THR A 8 -17.83 -11.80 -5.53
CA THR A 8 -17.15 -12.51 -4.44
C THR A 8 -15.75 -11.95 -4.22
N TYR A 9 -15.18 -12.20 -3.03
CA TYR A 9 -13.77 -11.88 -2.75
C TYR A 9 -12.83 -12.41 -3.84
N ALA A 10 -13.02 -13.65 -4.28
CA ALA A 10 -12.17 -14.25 -5.31
C ALA A 10 -12.26 -13.52 -6.66
N GLN A 11 -13.47 -13.07 -7.05
CA GLN A 11 -13.67 -12.31 -8.29
C GLN A 11 -13.06 -10.92 -8.20
N LEU A 12 -13.27 -10.20 -7.09
CA LEU A 12 -12.65 -8.90 -6.85
C LEU A 12 -11.12 -9.00 -6.83
N MET A 13 -10.58 -10.04 -6.19
CA MET A 13 -9.15 -10.23 -6.12
C MET A 13 -8.54 -10.53 -7.49
N ALA A 14 -9.20 -11.39 -8.28
CA ALA A 14 -8.78 -11.68 -9.65
C ALA A 14 -8.82 -10.42 -10.53
N ALA A 15 -9.89 -9.61 -10.43
CA ALA A 15 -10.00 -8.36 -11.15
C ALA A 15 -8.90 -7.36 -10.73
N GLY A 16 -8.64 -7.21 -9.43
CA GLY A 16 -7.59 -6.33 -8.92
C GLY A 16 -6.20 -6.74 -9.40
N MET A 17 -5.92 -8.04 -9.44
CA MET A 17 -4.68 -8.58 -10.03
C MET A 17 -4.59 -8.30 -11.53
N ALA A 18 -5.68 -8.44 -12.28
CA ALA A 18 -5.72 -8.17 -13.71
C ALA A 18 -5.44 -6.69 -14.02
N GLU A 19 -6.10 -5.76 -13.33
CA GLU A 19 -5.85 -4.31 -13.47
C GLU A 19 -4.41 -3.94 -13.09
N ASN A 20 -3.86 -4.58 -12.05
CA ASN A 20 -2.48 -4.39 -11.64
C ASN A 20 -1.49 -4.86 -12.73
N GLN A 21 -1.76 -5.99 -13.38
CA GLN A 21 -0.95 -6.51 -14.49
C GLN A 21 -1.09 -5.66 -15.75
N ALA A 22 -2.27 -5.09 -16.01
CA ALA A 22 -2.54 -4.18 -17.11
C ALA A 22 -1.90 -2.79 -16.94
N GLY A 23 -1.29 -2.50 -15.78
CA GLY A 23 -0.67 -1.21 -15.51
C GLY A 23 -1.68 -0.13 -15.09
N HIS A 24 -2.82 -0.53 -14.52
CA HIS A 24 -3.87 0.37 -14.01
C HIS A 24 -3.91 0.36 -12.47
N PRO A 25 -2.89 0.92 -11.78
CA PRO A 25 -2.80 0.83 -10.33
C PRO A 25 -3.96 1.54 -9.61
N ALA A 26 -4.57 2.57 -10.20
CA ALA A 26 -5.73 3.25 -9.59
C ALA A 26 -6.97 2.34 -9.52
N ALA A 27 -7.27 1.63 -10.62
CA ALA A 27 -8.38 0.69 -10.68
C ALA A 27 -8.10 -0.53 -9.77
N ALA A 28 -6.88 -1.07 -9.83
CA ALA A 28 -6.45 -2.17 -8.97
C ALA A 28 -6.61 -1.82 -7.48
N ARG A 29 -6.25 -0.58 -7.08
CA ARG A 29 -6.38 -0.13 -5.69
C ARG A 29 -7.82 -0.20 -5.20
N ILE A 30 -8.78 0.28 -5.99
CA ILE A 30 -10.21 0.26 -5.63
C ILE A 30 -10.66 -1.17 -5.37
N LEU A 31 -10.31 -2.10 -6.27
CA LEU A 31 -10.68 -3.51 -6.16
C LEU A 31 -10.06 -4.17 -4.93
N PHE A 32 -8.79 -3.87 -4.60
CA PHE A 32 -8.15 -4.39 -3.40
C PHE A 32 -8.73 -3.81 -2.10
N LEU A 33 -9.14 -2.53 -2.09
CA LEU A 33 -9.86 -1.95 -0.95
C LEU A 33 -11.21 -2.65 -0.75
N GLN A 34 -11.96 -2.90 -1.81
CA GLN A 34 -13.22 -3.65 -1.73
C GLN A 34 -12.99 -5.08 -1.22
N CYS A 35 -11.92 -5.76 -1.64
CA CYS A 35 -11.52 -7.06 -1.08
C CYS A 35 -11.27 -6.97 0.43
N TYR A 36 -10.59 -5.92 0.88
CA TYR A 36 -10.29 -5.73 2.30
C TYR A 36 -11.57 -5.44 3.10
N GLU A 37 -12.44 -4.55 2.62
CA GLU A 37 -13.73 -4.26 3.26
C GLU A 37 -14.61 -5.51 3.40
N LEU A 38 -14.58 -6.40 2.40
CA LEU A 38 -15.39 -7.62 2.41
C LEU A 38 -14.86 -8.69 3.37
N SER A 39 -13.55 -8.79 3.56
CA SER A 39 -12.92 -9.97 4.18
C SER A 39 -12.05 -9.69 5.41
N GLY A 40 -11.63 -8.44 5.61
CA GLY A 40 -10.62 -8.06 6.61
C GLY A 40 -9.23 -8.63 6.34
N GLN A 41 -9.01 -9.30 5.18
CA GLN A 41 -7.77 -10.02 4.92
C GLN A 41 -6.60 -9.05 4.69
N PRO A 42 -5.52 -9.13 5.48
CA PRO A 42 -4.42 -8.16 5.42
C PRO A 42 -3.66 -8.18 4.08
N TYR A 43 -3.72 -9.29 3.34
CA TYR A 43 -3.14 -9.39 1.99
C TYR A 43 -3.80 -8.43 0.98
N ALA A 44 -5.12 -8.21 1.10
CA ALA A 44 -5.84 -7.27 0.25
C ALA A 44 -5.43 -5.82 0.56
N ALA A 45 -5.33 -5.47 1.84
CA ALA A 45 -4.83 -4.17 2.28
C ALA A 45 -3.37 -3.91 1.84
N LEU A 46 -2.47 -4.90 1.95
CA LEU A 46 -1.10 -4.79 1.41
C LEU A 46 -1.11 -4.53 -0.10
N SER A 47 -2.00 -5.20 -0.84
CA SER A 47 -2.12 -5.03 -2.29
C SER A 47 -2.61 -3.63 -2.64
N ALA A 48 -3.56 -3.06 -1.90
CA ALA A 48 -4.00 -1.67 -2.04
C ALA A 48 -2.84 -0.69 -1.77
N ALA A 49 -2.08 -0.90 -0.70
CA ALA A 49 -0.94 -0.05 -0.35
C ALA A 49 0.19 -0.09 -1.38
N ASN A 50 0.45 -1.26 -1.96
CA ASN A 50 1.35 -1.39 -3.11
C ASN A 50 0.90 -0.54 -4.30
N MET A 51 -0.42 -0.38 -4.51
CA MET A 51 -0.93 0.47 -5.58
C MET A 51 -0.75 1.95 -5.27
N SER A 52 -0.92 2.39 -4.02
CA SER A 52 -0.58 3.74 -3.56
C SER A 52 0.88 4.09 -3.91
N LEU A 53 1.81 3.15 -3.67
CA LEU A 53 3.21 3.33 -4.04
C LEU A 53 3.42 3.42 -5.56
N LYS A 54 2.75 2.58 -6.35
CA LYS A 54 2.81 2.63 -7.83
C LYS A 54 2.24 3.93 -8.40
N LEU A 55 1.30 4.56 -7.71
CA LEU A 55 0.72 5.85 -8.06
C LEU A 55 1.62 7.04 -7.66
N GLY A 56 2.79 6.80 -7.09
CA GLY A 56 3.69 7.85 -6.58
C GLY A 56 3.23 8.46 -5.25
N ARG A 57 2.21 7.88 -4.61
CA ARG A 57 1.67 8.37 -3.33
C ARG A 57 2.42 7.72 -2.17
N ALA A 58 3.70 8.03 -2.07
CA ALA A 58 4.62 7.37 -1.13
C ALA A 58 4.25 7.61 0.34
N GLN A 59 3.67 8.76 0.68
CA GLN A 59 3.17 9.02 2.04
C GLN A 59 1.96 8.15 2.37
N GLU A 60 0.94 8.13 1.48
CA GLU A 60 -0.26 7.29 1.65
C GLU A 60 0.12 5.81 1.80
N ALA A 61 1.01 5.31 0.94
CA ALA A 61 1.48 3.93 1.02
C ALA A 61 2.17 3.61 2.37
N HIS A 62 2.99 4.52 2.87
CA HIS A 62 3.68 4.35 4.15
C HIS A 62 2.70 4.30 5.31
N ASP A 63 1.74 5.21 5.36
CA ASP A 63 0.74 5.26 6.43
C ASP A 63 -0.13 3.97 6.42
N GLU A 64 -0.46 3.47 5.22
CA GLU A 64 -1.17 2.19 5.05
C GLU A 64 -0.31 0.99 5.52
N TYR A 65 0.99 0.97 5.26
CA TYR A 65 1.89 -0.09 5.76
C TYR A 65 2.08 -0.04 7.29
N GLU A 66 2.19 1.15 7.87
CA GLU A 66 2.26 1.35 9.32
C GLU A 66 1.02 0.79 10.03
N VAL A 67 -0.17 1.07 9.50
CA VAL A 67 -1.43 0.52 10.05
C VAL A 67 -1.42 -1.01 10.00
N LEU A 68 -0.94 -1.59 8.90
CA LEU A 68 -0.81 -3.05 8.77
C LEU A 68 0.18 -3.62 9.79
N MET A 69 1.37 -3.02 9.94
CA MET A 69 2.39 -3.43 10.91
C MET A 69 1.83 -3.44 12.33
N ARG A 70 1.21 -2.35 12.76
CA ARG A 70 0.58 -2.25 14.10
C ARG A 70 -0.51 -3.28 14.30
N SER A 71 -1.26 -3.63 13.25
CA SER A 71 -2.29 -4.66 13.32
C SER A 71 -1.69 -6.04 13.61
N PHE A 72 -0.53 -6.35 13.04
CA PHE A 72 0.19 -7.59 13.34
C PHE A 72 0.84 -7.57 14.73
N GLU A 73 1.47 -6.45 15.13
CA GLU A 73 2.16 -6.31 16.42
C GLU A 73 1.22 -6.33 17.62
N SER A 74 -0.01 -5.82 17.47
CA SER A 74 -1.00 -5.76 18.56
C SER A 74 -1.53 -7.13 18.99
N GLY A 75 -1.10 -8.24 18.36
CA GLY A 75 -1.47 -9.58 18.75
C GLY A 75 -2.95 -9.92 18.49
N ALA A 76 -3.65 -9.11 17.68
CA ALA A 76 -4.97 -9.46 17.14
C ALA A 76 -4.93 -10.75 16.28
N VAL A 77 -3.73 -11.22 15.95
CA VAL A 77 -3.43 -12.48 15.27
C VAL A 77 -2.70 -13.39 16.28
N THR A 78 -3.44 -14.25 16.98
CA THR A 78 -2.86 -15.26 17.86
C THR A 78 -2.32 -16.42 17.02
N GLY A 79 -1.00 -16.62 17.05
CA GLY A 79 -0.33 -17.67 16.30
C GLY A 79 0.01 -17.24 14.87
N VAL A 80 1.11 -16.49 14.73
CA VAL A 80 1.60 -16.04 13.43
C VAL A 80 1.96 -17.27 12.58
N SER A 81 1.12 -17.57 11.61
CA SER A 81 1.36 -18.59 10.60
C SER A 81 2.58 -18.21 9.75
N GLU A 82 3.21 -19.19 9.10
CA GLU A 82 4.33 -18.91 8.18
C GLU A 82 3.94 -17.91 7.07
N SER A 83 2.68 -17.93 6.64
CA SER A 83 2.09 -16.96 5.70
C SER A 83 2.08 -15.53 6.25
N GLU A 84 1.78 -15.35 7.53
CA GLU A 84 1.75 -14.03 8.16
C GLU A 84 3.15 -13.50 8.43
N LEU A 85 4.12 -14.36 8.77
CA LEU A 85 5.53 -13.97 8.84
C LEU A 85 6.04 -13.47 7.49
N LYS A 86 5.75 -14.19 6.40
CA LYS A 86 6.11 -13.74 5.04
C LYS A 86 5.42 -12.41 4.69
N LEU A 87 4.18 -12.25 5.12
CA LEU A 87 3.41 -11.03 4.89
C LEU A 87 4.02 -9.84 5.66
N LEU A 88 4.38 -10.03 6.92
CA LEU A 88 5.10 -9.07 7.76
C LEU A 88 6.41 -8.64 7.10
N THR A 89 7.28 -9.59 6.72
CA THR A 89 8.54 -9.29 6.04
C THR A 89 8.31 -8.50 4.74
N HIS A 90 7.26 -8.83 3.99
CA HIS A 90 6.89 -8.05 2.81
C HIS A 90 6.46 -6.62 3.16
N VAL A 91 5.65 -6.43 4.20
CA VAL A 91 5.22 -5.10 4.64
C VAL A 91 6.42 -4.26 5.09
N GLU A 92 7.34 -4.82 5.89
CA GLU A 92 8.57 -4.15 6.34
C GLU A 92 9.42 -3.65 5.15
N MET A 93 9.67 -4.53 4.17
CA MET A 93 10.42 -4.15 2.96
C MET A 93 9.71 -3.05 2.17
N LYS A 94 8.39 -3.08 2.11
CA LYS A 94 7.60 -2.07 1.39
C LYS A 94 7.56 -0.74 2.12
N LEU A 95 7.51 -0.75 3.45
CA LEU A 95 7.57 0.43 4.28
C LEU A 95 8.91 1.17 4.08
N ALA A 96 10.02 0.44 4.13
CA ALA A 96 11.34 1.00 3.83
C ALA A 96 11.41 1.61 2.42
N LYS A 97 10.82 0.95 1.42
CA LYS A 97 10.75 1.47 0.05
C LYS A 97 9.89 2.74 -0.05
N ALA A 98 8.75 2.77 0.62
CA ALA A 98 7.88 3.95 0.66
C ALA A 98 8.59 5.14 1.33
N GLN A 99 9.31 4.89 2.42
CA GLN A 99 10.11 5.92 3.11
C GLN A 99 11.22 6.48 2.20
N GLN A 100 11.94 5.63 1.48
CA GLN A 100 12.92 6.08 0.49
C GLN A 100 12.29 6.93 -0.62
N ALA A 101 11.12 6.52 -1.13
CA ALA A 101 10.40 7.27 -2.15
C ALA A 101 9.92 8.63 -1.63
N GLN A 102 9.51 8.74 -0.36
CA GLN A 102 9.19 10.02 0.27
C GLN A 102 10.41 10.94 0.36
N LEU A 103 11.56 10.41 0.80
CA LEU A 103 12.80 11.18 0.90
C LEU A 103 13.25 11.70 -0.46
N ALA A 104 13.14 10.88 -1.51
CA ALA A 104 13.45 11.28 -2.88
C ALA A 104 12.46 12.30 -3.46
N ALA A 105 11.20 12.29 -3.00
CA ALA A 105 10.17 13.23 -3.45
C ALA A 105 10.24 14.59 -2.71
N LYS A 106 10.90 14.66 -1.55
CA LYS A 106 11.16 15.94 -0.89
C LYS A 106 12.19 16.71 -1.71
N PRO A 107 11.87 17.94 -2.19
CA PRO A 107 12.85 18.73 -2.90
C PRO A 107 14.02 18.98 -1.95
N HIS A 108 15.25 18.75 -2.44
CA HIS A 108 16.44 19.30 -1.81
C HIS A 108 16.26 20.82 -1.80
N THR A 109 15.82 21.38 -0.67
CA THR A 109 16.04 22.79 -0.39
C THR A 109 17.55 22.94 -0.25
N SER A 110 18.21 23.23 -1.37
CA SER A 110 19.59 23.67 -1.38
C SER A 110 19.61 25.03 -0.69
N GLU A 111 19.85 25.03 0.62
CA GLU A 111 20.16 26.22 1.42
C GLU A 111 21.57 26.74 1.08
N TYR A 112 21.81 27.02 -0.20
CA TYR A 112 23.01 27.73 -0.65
C TYR A 112 22.60 28.90 -1.54
N ALA A 113 21.85 29.83 -0.96
CA ALA A 113 21.86 31.23 -1.37
C ALA A 113 22.47 32.05 -0.23
N THR A 114 23.69 31.69 0.19
CA THR A 114 24.51 32.59 1.00
C THR A 114 24.99 33.73 0.12
N ASP A 115 24.32 34.87 0.27
CA ASP A 115 24.97 36.12 0.63
C ASP A 115 26.26 36.42 -0.14
N ARG A 116 26.12 36.82 -1.41
CA ARG A 116 27.19 37.44 -2.18
C ARG A 116 26.65 38.62 -2.98
N ASP A 117 26.09 39.61 -2.29
CA ASP A 117 26.05 40.97 -2.85
C ASP A 117 25.95 42.02 -1.72
N ARG A 118 27.10 42.31 -1.13
CA ARG A 118 27.49 43.64 -0.61
C ARG A 118 29.02 43.65 -0.46
N PRO A 119 29.76 44.71 -0.83
CA PRO A 119 29.36 46.11 -1.04
C PRO A 119 29.41 46.62 -2.48
#